data_AF-A0AAE3QYF2-F1
#
_entry.id   AF-A0AAE3QYF2-F1
#
_cell.length_a   1.000
_cell.length_b   1.000
_cell.length_c   1.000
_cell.angle_alpha   90.00
_cell.angle_beta   90.00
_cell.angle_gamma   90.00
#
_symmetry.space_group_name_H-M   'P 1'
#
loop_
_entity.id
_entity.type
_entity.pdbx_description
1 polymer ?
#
loop_
_entity_poly.entity_id
_entity_poly.type
_entity_poly.pdbx_seq_one_letter_code
_entity_poly.pdbx_strand_id
1 'polypeptide(L)'
;MYVPQITGKNSYLTGVAWSFAYFESSSSGSGRNLLGVFIGSPISTTPVAGTETNKNIFGNLQIGISANMAMPQAGSEPIGYLKILVYNKEYQLLGEQCKIRQITQAASEGWEELYLSHVATEDGYVQILLANESERAVWFDDIKISYSRDLIVQENHYDPWGLNLAGIETQGNPNHKFQYNGKEKQEEFGLNWMDYGARMYDAQLGRWHVNDPVANKYSEYSPYSFVLNNPMRFVDPDGNTVTDPKGNVVFTATSEEGWHLQYAREDQDGNVTKVYHLWC
;
A
#
# COMPACT_ATOMS: atom_id res chain seq x y z
N MET A 1 28.76 10.13 -5.65
CA MET A 1 28.48 8.68 -5.73
C MET A 1 27.05 8.53 -6.24
N TYR A 2 26.84 7.80 -7.34
CA TYR A 2 25.57 7.72 -8.05
C TYR A 2 24.56 6.90 -7.23
N VAL A 3 23.46 7.52 -6.82
CA VAL A 3 22.35 6.85 -6.11
C VAL A 3 21.29 6.51 -7.15
N PRO A 4 21.04 5.22 -7.46
CA PRO A 4 19.94 4.87 -8.35
C PRO A 4 18.61 5.30 -7.70
N GLN A 5 17.87 6.16 -8.39
CA GLN A 5 16.48 6.48 -8.07
C GLN A 5 15.63 5.23 -8.35
N ILE A 6 15.10 4.60 -7.30
CA ILE A 6 14.15 3.49 -7.43
C ILE A 6 12.74 4.08 -7.33
N THR A 7 12.11 4.31 -8.47
CA THR A 7 10.73 4.77 -8.56
C THR A 7 9.79 3.57 -8.61
N GLY A 8 9.17 3.23 -7.49
CA GLY A 8 8.12 2.21 -7.42
C GLY A 8 6.76 2.85 -7.22
N LYS A 9 5.87 2.80 -8.22
CA LYS A 9 4.45 3.14 -8.03
C LYS A 9 3.75 1.98 -7.34
N ASN A 10 2.98 2.29 -6.29
CA ASN A 10 1.98 1.45 -5.64
C ASN A 10 2.47 0.10 -5.11
N SER A 11 3.22 0.10 -4.02
CA SER A 11 3.45 -1.10 -3.21
C SER A 11 3.97 -0.67 -1.84
N TYR A 12 3.52 -1.31 -0.76
CA TYR A 12 4.24 -1.28 0.51
C TYR A 12 5.64 -1.87 0.23
N LEU A 13 6.62 -0.99 0.00
CA LEU A 13 7.98 -1.41 -0.32
C LEU A 13 8.60 -1.91 0.97
N THR A 14 8.74 -3.23 1.07
CA THR A 14 9.61 -3.86 2.06
C THR A 14 11.02 -3.84 1.50
N GLY A 15 11.80 -2.84 1.91
CA GLY A 15 13.17 -2.63 1.46
C GLY A 15 14.15 -3.09 2.52
N VAL A 16 15.15 -3.87 2.13
CA VAL A 16 16.31 -4.23 2.94
C VAL A 16 17.54 -3.64 2.27
N ALA A 17 18.29 -2.83 3.01
CA ALA A 17 19.58 -2.31 2.59
C ALA A 17 20.65 -2.83 3.54
N TRP A 18 21.72 -3.39 3.00
CA TRP A 18 22.89 -3.74 3.79
C TRP A 18 24.19 -3.36 3.09
N SER A 19 25.23 -3.11 3.89
CA SER A 19 26.60 -2.81 3.45
C SER A 19 27.58 -3.12 4.58
N PHE A 20 28.81 -3.48 4.25
CA PHE A 20 29.88 -3.58 5.23
C PHE A 20 30.65 -2.27 5.33
N ALA A 21 31.00 -1.85 6.55
CA ALA A 21 31.77 -0.64 6.82
C ALA A 21 33.03 -0.94 7.64
N TYR A 22 34.13 -0.28 7.32
CA TYR A 22 35.42 -0.43 8.00
C TYR A 22 36.11 0.92 8.22
N PHE A 23 36.84 1.08 9.32
CA PHE A 23 37.77 2.19 9.54
C PHE A 23 39.04 1.74 10.29
N GLU A 24 40.17 2.41 10.09
CA GLU A 24 41.40 2.09 10.84
C GLU A 24 41.46 2.85 12.18
N SER A 25 41.82 2.18 13.27
CA SER A 25 42.11 2.85 14.55
C SER A 25 43.48 3.53 14.53
N SER A 26 43.57 4.80 14.93
CA SER A 26 44.84 5.52 14.94
C SER A 26 45.69 5.08 16.15
N SER A 27 46.71 4.25 15.93
CA SER A 27 47.77 4.05 16.91
C SER A 27 48.79 5.18 16.84
N SER A 28 48.63 6.21 17.67
CA SER A 28 49.75 7.10 18.01
C SER A 28 49.69 7.52 19.49
N GLY A 29 50.50 6.84 20.30
CA GLY A 29 51.24 7.37 21.45
C GLY A 29 50.55 8.29 22.47
N SER A 30 50.46 7.77 23.70
CA SER A 30 50.64 8.51 24.97
C SER A 30 49.51 9.42 25.43
N GLY A 31 48.70 8.93 26.38
CA GLY A 31 47.88 9.79 27.24
C GLY A 31 46.79 9.04 27.98
N ARG A 32 47.11 8.51 29.18
CA ARG A 32 46.10 8.07 30.15
C ARG A 32 45.21 9.28 30.49
N ASN A 33 43.89 9.13 30.46
CA ASN A 33 43.01 9.89 31.34
C ASN A 33 41.80 9.04 31.75
N LEU A 34 41.91 8.53 32.97
CA LEU A 34 40.81 8.14 33.85
C LEU A 34 40.09 9.42 34.29
N LEU A 35 38.79 9.58 34.01
CA LEU A 35 37.85 10.50 34.69
C LEU A 35 36.53 10.37 33.92
N GLY A 36 35.37 10.00 34.44
CA GLY A 36 34.86 9.83 35.79
C GLY A 36 33.34 9.99 35.66
N VAL A 37 32.57 9.03 36.16
CA VAL A 37 31.11 9.06 36.28
C VAL A 37 30.65 10.37 36.94
N PHE A 38 29.68 11.09 36.37
CA PHE A 38 28.65 11.81 37.13
C PHE A 38 27.37 11.98 36.31
N ILE A 39 26.28 11.44 36.85
CA ILE A 39 24.89 11.64 36.46
C ILE A 39 24.38 12.86 37.24
N GLY A 40 23.71 13.82 36.61
CA GLY A 40 23.13 14.98 37.32
C GLY A 40 22.29 15.90 36.43
N SER A 41 21.01 16.02 36.78
CA SER A 41 19.89 16.78 36.21
C SER A 41 20.11 18.31 36.04
N PRO A 42 19.17 19.06 35.39
CA PRO A 42 19.46 20.31 34.69
C PRO A 42 19.40 21.54 35.61
N ILE A 43 20.20 22.55 35.29
CA ILE A 43 20.05 23.91 35.82
C ILE A 43 19.80 24.86 34.65
N SER A 44 18.63 25.50 34.70
CA SER A 44 18.23 26.64 33.90
C SER A 44 18.99 27.91 34.33
N THR A 45 19.44 28.74 33.39
CA THR A 45 19.38 30.21 33.51
C THR A 45 19.42 30.89 32.13
N THR A 46 18.59 31.93 32.03
CA THR A 46 18.28 32.84 30.91
C THR A 46 19.43 33.82 30.56
N PRO A 47 19.33 34.58 29.43
CA PRO A 47 20.48 35.09 28.68
C PRO A 47 20.95 36.49 29.12
N VAL A 48 22.20 36.83 28.81
CA VAL A 48 22.69 38.22 28.80
C VAL A 48 23.39 38.49 27.47
N ALA A 49 22.90 39.52 26.78
CA ALA A 49 23.43 40.05 25.53
C ALA A 49 24.47 41.14 25.79
N GLY A 50 25.52 41.18 24.98
CA GLY A 50 26.52 42.26 25.00
C GLY A 50 27.68 42.09 24.02
N THR A 51 27.47 42.60 22.80
CA THR A 51 28.46 43.21 21.87
C THR A 51 29.24 42.30 20.90
N GLU A 52 29.18 42.74 19.63
CA GLU A 52 29.48 42.04 18.37
C GLU A 52 30.96 42.07 17.95
N THR A 53 31.37 41.17 17.05
CA THR A 53 32.05 41.57 15.80
C THR A 53 32.14 40.46 14.76
N ASN A 54 31.83 40.86 13.53
CA ASN A 54 32.19 40.31 12.22
C ASN A 54 31.42 39.10 11.65
N LYS A 55 30.36 39.48 10.92
CA LYS A 55 29.70 38.80 9.82
C LYS A 55 30.69 38.11 8.86
N ASN A 56 30.54 36.80 8.70
CA ASN A 56 30.82 36.16 7.43
C ASN A 56 29.52 35.99 6.65
N ILE A 57 29.51 36.67 5.51
CA ILE A 57 28.44 36.81 4.54
C ILE A 57 28.54 35.62 3.59
N PHE A 58 28.02 34.47 3.99
CA PHE A 58 27.54 33.44 3.06
C PHE A 58 26.34 32.78 3.72
N GLY A 59 25.17 33.09 3.18
CA GLY A 59 23.89 32.64 3.69
C GLY A 59 23.83 31.12 3.71
N ASN A 60 23.60 30.57 4.90
CA ASN A 60 23.03 29.25 5.04
C ASN A 60 21.67 29.28 4.34
N LEU A 61 21.65 28.78 3.12
CA LEU A 61 20.44 28.29 2.48
C LEU A 61 19.96 27.14 3.36
N GLN A 62 19.13 27.48 4.34
CA GLN A 62 18.48 26.52 5.22
C GLN A 62 17.41 25.83 4.38
N ILE A 63 17.83 24.83 3.60
CA ILE A 63 16.92 23.83 3.08
C ILE A 63 16.43 23.09 4.31
N GLY A 64 15.20 23.38 4.71
CA GLY A 64 14.58 22.88 5.91
C GLY A 64 14.56 21.35 5.92
N ILE A 65 15.51 20.77 6.65
CA ILE A 65 15.41 19.41 7.18
C ILE A 65 15.25 19.57 8.69
N SER A 66 14.09 20.06 9.12
CA SER A 66 13.70 20.02 10.54
C SER A 66 13.19 18.62 10.86
N ALA A 67 14.10 17.65 10.85
CA ALA A 67 13.91 16.41 11.58
C ALA A 67 14.77 16.54 12.84
N ASN A 68 14.14 16.60 14.00
CA ASN A 68 14.79 16.37 15.29
C ASN A 68 15.23 14.90 15.34
N MET A 69 16.23 14.54 14.55
CA MET A 69 16.96 13.29 14.69
C MET A 69 18.07 13.60 15.70
N ALA A 70 17.98 13.03 16.89
CA ALA A 70 19.07 13.14 17.86
C ALA A 70 20.32 12.54 17.21
N MET A 71 21.30 13.39 16.89
CA MET A 71 22.63 12.94 16.48
C MET A 71 23.28 12.27 17.70
N PRO A 72 23.77 11.03 17.61
CA PRO A 72 24.56 10.44 18.67
C PRO A 72 25.82 11.28 18.89
N GLN A 73 26.08 11.59 20.16
CA GLN A 73 27.20 12.41 20.60
C GLN A 73 28.54 11.80 20.16
N ALA A 74 29.49 12.64 19.74
CA ALA A 74 30.80 12.26 19.25
C ALA A 74 31.60 11.41 20.26
N GLY A 75 31.50 10.08 20.14
CA GLY A 75 32.50 9.13 20.62
C GLY A 75 33.73 9.14 19.71
N SER A 76 34.77 8.41 20.08
CA SER A 76 36.05 8.29 19.34
C SER A 76 35.97 7.63 17.94
N GLU A 77 34.78 7.57 17.36
CA GLU A 77 34.41 6.81 16.18
C GLU A 77 34.02 7.75 15.03
N PRO A 78 34.32 7.38 13.77
CA PRO A 78 33.89 8.16 12.61
C PRO A 78 32.36 8.19 12.48
N ILE A 79 31.85 9.25 11.85
CA ILE A 79 30.41 9.43 11.60
C ILE A 79 30.10 8.89 10.20
N GLY A 80 30.17 7.56 10.06
CA GLY A 80 29.70 6.84 8.87
C GLY A 80 28.29 6.30 9.09
N TYR A 81 27.38 6.43 8.13
CA TYR A 81 26.03 5.91 8.27
C TYR A 81 25.41 5.37 6.98
N LEU A 82 24.55 4.37 7.15
CA LEU A 82 23.54 3.94 6.19
C LEU A 82 22.21 4.60 6.58
N LYS A 83 21.54 5.25 5.63
CA LYS A 83 20.29 5.97 5.84
C LYS A 83 19.24 5.55 4.83
N ILE A 84 18.02 5.33 5.30
CA ILE A 84 16.81 5.21 4.47
C ILE A 84 15.99 6.48 4.69
N LEU A 85 15.78 7.24 3.63
CA LEU A 85 14.88 8.40 3.56
C LEU A 85 13.63 8.01 2.79
N VAL A 86 12.47 8.33 3.35
CA VAL A 86 11.17 8.02 2.73
C VAL A 86 10.46 9.33 2.46
N TYR A 87 9.93 9.47 1.25
CA TYR A 87 9.20 10.63 0.77
C TYR A 87 7.81 10.20 0.30
N ASN A 88 6.82 11.08 0.40
CA ASN A 88 5.50 10.89 -0.21
C ASN A 88 5.53 11.19 -1.73
N LYS A 89 4.38 11.07 -2.42
CA LYS A 89 4.23 11.37 -3.86
C LYS A 89 4.63 12.80 -4.22
N GLU A 90 4.47 13.73 -3.29
CA GLU A 90 4.78 15.15 -3.42
C GLU A 90 6.25 15.48 -3.07
N TYR A 91 7.11 14.46 -2.89
CA TYR A 91 8.53 14.60 -2.52
C TYR A 91 8.76 15.25 -1.14
N GLN A 92 7.78 15.21 -0.24
CA GLN A 92 7.93 15.65 1.14
C GLN A 92 8.46 14.50 1.99
N LEU A 93 9.44 14.79 2.85
CA LEU A 93 10.09 13.78 3.68
C LEU A 93 9.17 13.32 4.82
N LEU A 94 8.94 12.00 4.90
CA LEU A 94 8.24 11.34 6.00
C LEU A 94 9.25 11.01 7.10
N GLY A 95 9.53 12.01 7.96
CA GLY A 95 10.58 11.93 8.97
C GLY A 95 10.46 10.73 9.92
N GLU A 96 9.25 10.35 10.30
CA GLU A 96 8.98 9.18 11.17
C GLU A 96 9.33 7.84 10.53
N GLN A 97 9.37 7.78 9.19
CA GLN A 97 9.72 6.58 8.43
C GLN A 97 11.20 6.51 8.05
N CYS A 98 11.96 7.58 8.30
CA CYS A 98 13.37 7.60 8.00
C CYS A 98 14.16 6.82 9.05
N LYS A 99 15.10 5.98 8.60
CA LYS A 99 15.96 5.18 9.49
C LYS A 99 17.42 5.48 9.25
N ILE A 100 18.22 5.46 10.31
CA ILE A 100 19.67 5.66 10.26
C ILE A 100 20.33 4.53 11.04
N ARG A 101 21.39 3.95 10.46
CA ARG A 101 22.33 3.08 11.15
C ARG A 101 23.73 3.66 11.00
N GLN A 102 24.25 4.20 12.10
CA GLN A 102 25.63 4.66 12.18
C GLN A 102 26.57 3.48 12.45
N ILE A 103 27.80 3.57 11.95
CA ILE A 103 28.91 2.67 12.32
C ILE A 103 29.24 2.82 13.81
N THR A 104 29.84 1.77 14.37
CA THR A 104 30.25 1.70 15.77
C THR A 104 31.74 1.36 15.86
N GLN A 105 32.29 1.30 17.08
CA GLN A 105 33.69 0.92 17.30
C GLN A 105 34.06 -0.45 16.71
N ALA A 106 33.07 -1.34 16.51
CA ALA A 106 33.27 -2.65 15.89
C ALA A 106 33.88 -2.55 14.49
N ALA A 107 33.57 -1.49 13.74
CA ALA A 107 34.14 -1.22 12.42
C ALA A 107 35.66 -0.90 12.46
N SER A 108 36.25 -0.70 13.65
CA SER A 108 37.71 -0.53 13.82
C SER A 108 38.49 -1.83 13.94
N GLU A 109 37.81 -2.90 14.34
CA GLU A 109 38.41 -4.22 14.57
C GLU A 109 38.12 -5.18 13.40
N GLY A 110 37.32 -4.75 12.42
CA GLY A 110 36.95 -5.51 11.23
C GLY A 110 35.79 -4.87 10.48
N TRP A 111 35.27 -5.55 9.47
CA TRP A 111 34.09 -5.10 8.72
C TRP A 111 32.81 -5.21 9.58
N GLU A 112 32.10 -4.10 9.79
CA GLU A 112 30.79 -4.06 10.45
C GLU A 112 29.66 -4.11 9.41
N GLU A 113 28.69 -5.00 9.60
CA GLU A 113 27.48 -5.03 8.76
C GLU A 113 26.48 -3.94 9.20
N LEU A 114 26.20 -2.99 8.30
CA LEU A 114 25.13 -2.01 8.43
C LEU A 114 23.88 -2.57 7.76
N TYR A 115 22.86 -2.90 8.54
CA TYR A 115 21.59 -3.44 8.06
C TYR A 115 20.42 -2.53 8.43
N LEU A 116 19.57 -2.20 7.46
CA LEU A 116 18.30 -1.51 7.68
C LEU A 116 17.19 -2.18 6.87
N SER A 117 16.03 -2.36 7.51
CA SER A 117 14.79 -2.75 6.85
C SER A 117 13.71 -1.69 7.05
N HIS A 118 12.90 -1.44 6.03
CA HIS A 118 11.77 -0.51 6.10
C HIS A 118 10.56 -1.03 5.35
N VAL A 119 9.36 -0.70 5.83
CA VAL A 119 8.08 -0.94 5.17
C VAL A 119 7.42 0.42 4.97
N ALA A 120 7.34 0.87 3.71
CA ALA A 120 6.66 2.12 3.40
C ALA A 120 5.16 1.96 3.68
N THR A 121 4.56 2.84 4.51
CA THR A 121 3.12 2.76 4.83
C THR A 121 2.24 3.51 3.83
N GLU A 122 2.86 4.32 2.98
CA GLU A 122 2.21 5.16 1.97
C GLU A 122 3.01 5.10 0.68
N ASP A 123 2.33 5.33 -0.44
CA ASP A 123 2.97 5.42 -1.74
C ASP A 123 3.93 6.62 -1.81
N GLY A 124 5.12 6.41 -2.36
CA GLY A 124 6.09 7.49 -2.50
C GLY A 124 7.43 7.02 -3.01
N TYR A 125 8.49 7.69 -2.56
CA TYR A 125 9.86 7.44 -3.00
C TYR A 125 10.75 7.07 -1.81
N VAL A 126 11.65 6.11 -2.01
CA VAL A 126 12.65 5.73 -1.00
C VAL A 126 14.03 6.03 -1.55
N GLN A 127 14.84 6.73 -0.77
CA GLN A 127 16.24 7.01 -1.07
C GLN A 127 17.12 6.34 -0.02
N ILE A 128 18.10 5.56 -0.49
CA ILE A 128 19.09 4.91 0.36
C ILE A 128 20.41 5.67 0.19
N LEU A 129 21.00 6.11 1.29
CA LEU A 129 22.24 6.87 1.30
C LEU A 129 23.28 6.18 2.18
N LEU A 130 24.50 6.11 1.67
CA LEU A 130 25.69 5.85 2.48
C LEU A 130 26.52 7.13 2.49
N ALA A 131 26.89 7.58 3.68
CA ALA A 131 27.69 8.78 3.83
C ALA A 131 28.69 8.65 4.97
N ASN A 132 29.78 9.39 4.84
CA ASN A 132 30.74 9.63 5.89
C ASN A 132 30.83 11.14 6.09
N GLU A 133 30.47 11.60 7.28
CA GLU A 133 30.50 13.01 7.69
C GLU A 133 31.68 13.31 8.62
N SER A 134 32.63 12.40 8.75
CA SER A 134 33.84 12.60 9.55
C SER A 134 35.09 12.79 8.70
N GLU A 135 36.11 13.41 9.30
CA GLU A 135 37.41 13.62 8.66
C GLU A 135 38.20 12.31 8.49
N ARG A 136 37.81 11.25 9.20
CA ARG A 136 38.43 9.93 9.12
C ARG A 136 37.84 9.17 7.94
N ALA A 137 38.69 8.51 7.16
CA ALA A 137 38.24 7.66 6.08
C ALA A 137 37.42 6.48 6.63
N VAL A 138 36.26 6.25 6.02
CA VAL A 138 35.41 5.09 6.24
C VAL A 138 35.20 4.44 4.87
N TRP A 139 35.44 3.15 4.79
CA TRP A 139 35.20 2.38 3.57
C TRP A 139 33.89 1.63 3.70
N PHE A 140 33.11 1.64 2.63
CA PHE A 140 31.88 0.88 2.50
C PHE A 140 32.02 -0.10 1.35
N ASP A 141 31.60 -1.35 1.57
CA ASP A 141 31.64 -2.40 0.56
C ASP A 141 30.36 -3.23 0.52
N ASP A 142 30.19 -3.99 -0.56
CA ASP A 142 29.08 -4.93 -0.82
C ASP A 142 27.70 -4.34 -0.52
N ILE A 143 27.41 -3.16 -1.08
CA ILE A 143 26.09 -2.55 -0.93
C ILE A 143 25.07 -3.40 -1.69
N LYS A 144 24.09 -3.96 -0.97
CA LYS A 144 22.95 -4.65 -1.57
C LYS A 144 21.65 -4.00 -1.14
N ILE A 145 20.79 -3.79 -2.13
CA ILE A 145 19.44 -3.29 -1.96
C ILE A 145 18.51 -4.38 -2.47
N SER A 146 17.63 -4.86 -1.60
CA SER A 146 16.56 -5.80 -1.95
C SER A 146 15.23 -5.11 -1.68
N TYR A 147 14.32 -5.15 -2.64
CA TYR A 147 12.96 -4.67 -2.45
C TYR A 147 11.99 -5.79 -2.82
N SER A 148 10.99 -6.00 -1.99
CA SER A 148 9.83 -6.83 -2.30
C SER A 148 8.59 -5.96 -2.34
N ARG A 149 7.78 -6.18 -3.37
CA ARG A 149 6.39 -5.74 -3.37
C ARG A 149 5.57 -6.77 -2.60
N ASP A 150 4.44 -6.36 -2.05
CA ASP A 150 3.47 -7.33 -1.57
C ASP A 150 3.11 -8.29 -2.71
N LEU A 151 2.92 -9.55 -2.35
CA LEU A 151 2.56 -10.59 -3.29
C LEU A 151 1.12 -10.33 -3.75
N ILE A 152 0.95 -9.80 -4.96
CA ILE A 152 -0.33 -9.84 -5.66
C ILE A 152 -0.55 -11.29 -6.07
N VAL A 153 -1.41 -11.99 -5.33
CA VAL A 153 -1.75 -13.39 -5.61
C VAL A 153 -2.71 -13.47 -6.80
N GLN A 154 -3.60 -12.50 -6.98
CA GLN A 154 -4.49 -12.47 -8.14
C GLN A 154 -5.07 -11.07 -8.37
N GLU A 155 -5.16 -10.67 -9.64
CA GLU A 155 -5.85 -9.46 -10.09
C GLU A 155 -6.60 -9.82 -11.37
N ASN A 156 -7.93 -9.69 -11.37
CA ASN A 156 -8.78 -9.97 -12.54
C ASN A 156 -9.50 -8.69 -12.98
N HIS A 157 -9.70 -8.53 -14.28
CA HIS A 157 -10.42 -7.40 -14.86
C HIS A 157 -11.61 -7.94 -15.64
N TYR A 158 -12.80 -7.40 -15.43
CA TYR A 158 -14.01 -7.91 -16.08
C TYR A 158 -14.63 -6.86 -16.99
N ASP A 159 -15.30 -7.31 -18.05
CA ASP A 159 -16.29 -6.50 -18.74
C ASP A 159 -17.56 -6.33 -17.87
N PRO A 160 -18.54 -5.50 -18.28
CA PRO A 160 -19.79 -5.32 -17.52
C PRO A 160 -20.56 -6.61 -17.23
N TRP A 161 -20.40 -7.64 -18.07
CA TRP A 161 -21.09 -8.92 -17.97
C TRP A 161 -20.27 -9.96 -17.19
N GLY A 162 -19.11 -9.60 -16.64
CA GLY A 162 -18.30 -10.51 -15.84
C GLY A 162 -17.37 -11.41 -16.64
N LEU A 163 -17.19 -11.16 -17.94
CA LEU A 163 -16.20 -11.86 -18.74
C LEU A 163 -14.81 -11.33 -18.38
N ASN A 164 -13.92 -12.22 -17.95
CA ASN A 164 -12.56 -11.85 -17.59
C ASN A 164 -11.76 -11.44 -18.84
N LEU A 165 -11.10 -10.29 -18.77
CA LEU A 165 -10.31 -9.69 -19.83
C LEU A 165 -8.90 -10.29 -19.84
N ALA A 166 -8.79 -11.43 -20.52
CA ALA A 166 -7.54 -12.16 -20.67
C ALA A 166 -6.39 -11.29 -21.19
N GLY A 167 -5.22 -11.40 -20.57
CA GLY A 167 -3.99 -10.74 -21.00
C GLY A 167 -3.64 -9.42 -20.30
N ILE A 168 -4.53 -8.88 -19.48
CA ILE A 168 -4.21 -7.78 -18.54
C ILE A 168 -4.32 -8.18 -17.07
N GLU A 169 -4.69 -9.44 -16.80
CA GLU A 169 -4.78 -9.97 -15.44
C GLU A 169 -3.41 -10.33 -14.84
N THR A 170 -3.36 -10.34 -13.50
CA THR A 170 -2.29 -11.00 -12.76
C THR A 170 -2.82 -12.32 -12.23
N GLN A 171 -2.35 -13.44 -12.79
CA GLN A 171 -2.65 -14.76 -12.27
C GLN A 171 -1.61 -15.17 -11.23
N GLY A 172 -2.05 -15.70 -10.10
CA GLY A 172 -1.15 -16.32 -9.14
C GLY A 172 -1.75 -17.56 -8.51
N ASN A 173 -0.94 -18.19 -7.66
CA ASN A 173 -1.17 -19.54 -7.15
C ASN A 173 -1.18 -19.48 -5.60
N PRO A 174 -2.22 -19.94 -4.92
CA PRO A 174 -3.43 -20.58 -5.44
C PRO A 174 -4.39 -19.63 -6.14
N ASN A 175 -5.07 -20.12 -7.18
CA ASN A 175 -6.16 -19.41 -7.87
C ASN A 175 -7.35 -19.22 -6.91
N HIS A 176 -7.82 -17.98 -6.77
CA HIS A 176 -9.02 -17.70 -6.00
C HIS A 176 -10.26 -18.04 -6.83
N LYS A 177 -11.06 -18.97 -6.31
CA LYS A 177 -12.26 -19.47 -7.00
C LYS A 177 -13.40 -18.46 -7.03
N PHE A 178 -13.52 -17.60 -6.03
CA PHE A 178 -14.58 -16.60 -5.98
C PHE A 178 -14.16 -15.35 -6.75
N GLN A 179 -14.91 -15.02 -7.79
CA GLN A 179 -14.50 -14.05 -8.81
C GLN A 179 -15.59 -12.98 -8.97
N TYR A 180 -16.13 -12.84 -10.18
CA TYR A 180 -17.16 -11.85 -10.50
C TYR A 180 -18.37 -11.96 -9.54
N ASN A 181 -18.83 -10.81 -9.02
CA ASN A 181 -19.90 -10.71 -8.02
C ASN A 181 -19.70 -11.58 -6.76
N GLY A 182 -18.46 -11.97 -6.45
CA GLY A 182 -18.15 -12.86 -5.34
C GLY A 182 -18.70 -14.28 -5.54
N LYS A 183 -18.93 -14.70 -6.78
CA LYS A 183 -19.45 -16.02 -7.14
C LYS A 183 -18.33 -16.99 -7.47
N GLU A 184 -18.55 -18.26 -7.13
CA GLU A 184 -17.58 -19.32 -7.42
C GLU A 184 -17.55 -19.57 -8.93
N LYS A 185 -16.38 -19.45 -9.53
CA LYS A 185 -16.15 -19.84 -10.92
C LYS A 185 -15.91 -21.36 -10.98
N GLN A 186 -16.79 -22.06 -11.69
CA GLN A 186 -16.68 -23.49 -11.94
C GLN A 186 -15.88 -23.72 -13.25
N GLU A 187 -14.78 -24.46 -13.16
CA GLU A 187 -13.83 -24.71 -14.27
C GLU A 187 -13.82 -26.18 -14.72
N GLU A 188 -14.49 -27.08 -13.99
CA GLU A 188 -14.46 -28.54 -14.12
C GLU A 188 -14.86 -29.04 -15.51
N PHE A 189 -15.77 -28.32 -16.17
CA PHE A 189 -16.28 -28.64 -17.51
C PHE A 189 -15.71 -27.74 -18.61
N GLY A 190 -14.77 -26.85 -18.28
CA GLY A 190 -14.21 -25.86 -19.21
C GLY A 190 -15.21 -24.77 -19.64
N LEU A 191 -16.36 -24.69 -18.98
CA LEU A 191 -17.44 -23.76 -19.30
C LEU A 191 -17.25 -22.39 -18.64
N ASN A 192 -16.46 -22.32 -17.56
CA ASN A 192 -16.16 -21.08 -16.83
C ASN A 192 -17.41 -20.36 -16.29
N TRP A 193 -18.42 -21.13 -15.88
CA TRP A 193 -19.67 -20.59 -15.37
C TRP A 193 -19.53 -20.13 -13.93
N MET A 194 -20.31 -19.12 -13.57
CA MET A 194 -20.38 -18.63 -12.20
C MET A 194 -21.56 -19.27 -11.49
N ASP A 195 -21.32 -19.85 -10.33
CA ASP A 195 -22.34 -20.44 -9.47
C ASP A 195 -22.98 -19.36 -8.59
N TYR A 196 -24.24 -19.04 -8.88
CA TYR A 196 -25.02 -18.09 -8.09
C TYR A 196 -25.85 -18.76 -6.99
N GLY A 197 -25.85 -20.09 -6.91
CA GLY A 197 -26.62 -20.89 -5.96
C GLY A 197 -27.83 -21.53 -6.64
N ALA A 198 -28.85 -20.74 -6.96
CA ALA A 198 -30.03 -21.25 -7.64
C ALA A 198 -29.84 -21.46 -9.15
N ARG A 199 -28.86 -20.78 -9.76
CA ARG A 199 -28.60 -20.80 -11.21
C ARG A 199 -27.12 -20.70 -11.53
N MET A 200 -26.75 -21.23 -12.70
CA MET A 200 -25.43 -21.05 -13.31
C MET A 200 -25.47 -19.91 -14.33
N TYR A 201 -24.54 -18.98 -14.22
CA TYR A 201 -24.42 -17.80 -15.08
C TYR A 201 -23.31 -17.96 -16.14
N ASP A 202 -23.64 -17.63 -17.38
CA ASP A 202 -22.66 -17.48 -18.46
C ASP A 202 -22.17 -16.04 -18.57
N ALA A 203 -20.90 -15.80 -18.27
CA ALA A 203 -20.28 -14.51 -18.53
C ALA A 203 -20.05 -14.26 -20.04
N GLN A 204 -19.88 -15.32 -20.85
CA GLN A 204 -19.62 -15.17 -22.29
C GLN A 204 -20.89 -14.75 -23.05
N LEU A 205 -22.06 -15.24 -22.61
CA LEU A 205 -23.34 -14.89 -23.21
C LEU A 205 -24.06 -13.74 -22.48
N GLY A 206 -23.66 -13.43 -21.24
CA GLY A 206 -24.32 -12.43 -20.41
C GLY A 206 -25.70 -12.86 -19.89
N ARG A 207 -25.92 -14.16 -19.68
CA ARG A 207 -27.27 -14.74 -19.47
C ARG A 207 -27.26 -15.95 -18.54
N TRP A 208 -28.44 -16.31 -18.01
CA TRP A 208 -28.64 -17.58 -17.33
C TRP A 208 -28.67 -18.75 -18.32
N HIS A 209 -28.15 -19.91 -17.91
CA HIS A 209 -28.27 -21.15 -18.69
C HIS A 209 -29.60 -21.86 -18.55
N VAL A 210 -30.34 -21.54 -17.50
CA VAL A 210 -31.65 -22.12 -17.19
C VAL A 210 -32.69 -21.02 -17.09
N ASN A 211 -33.95 -21.41 -17.24
CA ASN A 211 -35.09 -20.51 -17.03
C ASN A 211 -35.13 -20.04 -15.57
N ASP A 212 -35.30 -18.73 -15.36
CA ASP A 212 -35.51 -18.12 -14.05
C ASP A 212 -36.79 -18.65 -13.39
N PRO A 213 -36.70 -19.31 -12.20
CA PRO A 213 -37.87 -19.74 -11.44
C PRO A 213 -38.83 -18.61 -11.09
N VAL A 214 -38.33 -17.38 -10.98
CA VAL A 214 -39.12 -16.18 -10.68
C VAL A 214 -39.24 -15.24 -11.88
N ALA A 215 -39.09 -15.75 -13.11
CA ALA A 215 -39.29 -14.99 -14.36
C ALA A 215 -40.60 -14.18 -14.37
N ASN A 216 -41.65 -14.70 -13.71
CA ASN A 216 -42.95 -14.03 -13.61
C ASN A 216 -42.89 -12.67 -12.92
N LYS A 217 -41.90 -12.42 -12.05
CA LYS A 217 -41.68 -11.10 -11.40
C LYS A 217 -41.03 -10.08 -12.34
N TYR A 218 -40.61 -10.53 -13.52
CA TYR A 218 -39.84 -9.80 -14.53
C TYR A 218 -40.43 -10.03 -15.92
N SER A 219 -41.76 -9.95 -16.06
CA SER A 219 -42.51 -10.39 -17.25
C SER A 219 -42.09 -9.72 -18.56
N GLU A 220 -41.50 -8.53 -18.46
CA GLU A 220 -41.01 -7.70 -19.56
C GLU A 220 -39.60 -8.13 -20.04
N TYR A 221 -38.92 -8.98 -19.26
CA TYR A 221 -37.58 -9.48 -19.55
C TYR A 221 -37.63 -10.96 -19.98
N SER A 222 -36.60 -11.38 -20.70
CA SER A 222 -36.44 -12.80 -21.03
C SER A 222 -36.27 -13.62 -19.75
N PRO A 223 -36.83 -14.84 -19.66
CA PRO A 223 -36.58 -15.77 -18.55
C PRO A 223 -35.11 -16.16 -18.35
N TYR A 224 -34.24 -15.79 -19.29
CA TYR A 224 -32.80 -16.03 -19.22
C TYR A 224 -31.99 -14.74 -19.00
N SER A 225 -32.67 -13.61 -18.78
CA SER A 225 -32.03 -12.30 -18.61
C SER A 225 -31.22 -12.27 -17.32
N PHE A 226 -29.97 -11.85 -17.40
CA PHE A 226 -29.18 -11.55 -16.22
C PHE A 226 -29.50 -10.13 -15.74
N VAL A 227 -29.86 -9.98 -14.45
CA VAL A 227 -29.99 -8.71 -13.71
C VAL A 227 -30.66 -7.56 -14.49
N LEU A 228 -31.78 -7.87 -15.15
CA LEU A 228 -32.58 -6.91 -15.92
C LEU A 228 -31.78 -6.17 -17.02
N ASN A 229 -30.79 -6.86 -17.59
CA ASN A 229 -29.86 -6.35 -18.60
C ASN A 229 -29.07 -5.10 -18.16
N ASN A 230 -28.89 -4.90 -16.85
CA ASN A 230 -28.10 -3.80 -16.32
C ASN A 230 -27.14 -4.27 -15.20
N PRO A 231 -26.12 -5.07 -15.56
CA PRO A 231 -25.17 -5.65 -14.58
C PRO A 231 -24.22 -4.63 -13.95
N MET A 232 -24.19 -3.39 -14.47
CA MET A 232 -23.46 -2.29 -13.84
C MET A 232 -24.18 -1.73 -12.62
N ARG A 233 -25.51 -1.89 -12.55
CA ARG A 233 -26.35 -1.34 -11.47
C ARG A 233 -26.90 -2.42 -10.56
N PHE A 234 -27.26 -3.58 -11.12
CA PHE A 234 -27.98 -4.61 -10.41
C PHE A 234 -27.13 -5.86 -10.23
N VAL A 235 -27.39 -6.57 -9.14
CA VAL A 235 -26.78 -7.88 -8.86
C VAL A 235 -27.89 -8.88 -8.54
N ASP A 236 -27.65 -10.16 -8.79
CA ASP A 236 -28.50 -11.23 -8.28
C ASP A 236 -27.70 -11.95 -7.18
N PRO A 237 -28.01 -11.78 -5.88
CA PRO A 237 -27.21 -12.33 -4.81
C PRO A 237 -27.33 -13.85 -4.65
N ASP A 238 -28.38 -14.49 -5.14
CA ASP A 238 -28.66 -15.91 -4.89
C ASP A 238 -29.09 -16.68 -6.15
N GLY A 239 -29.08 -16.00 -7.30
CA GLY A 239 -29.62 -16.55 -8.53
C GLY A 239 -31.13 -16.66 -8.48
N ASN A 240 -31.84 -15.85 -7.70
CA ASN A 240 -33.30 -15.77 -7.76
C ASN A 240 -33.75 -14.32 -7.85
N THR A 241 -33.19 -13.44 -7.03
CA THR A 241 -33.78 -12.13 -6.81
C THR A 241 -32.81 -11.01 -7.15
N VAL A 242 -33.20 -10.14 -8.08
CA VAL A 242 -32.38 -9.00 -8.47
C VAL A 242 -32.44 -7.94 -7.38
N THR A 243 -31.29 -7.40 -6.98
CA THR A 243 -31.16 -6.32 -6.02
C THR A 243 -30.41 -5.11 -6.57
N ASP A 244 -30.71 -3.94 -6.03
CA ASP A 244 -29.97 -2.70 -6.28
C ASP A 244 -28.72 -2.60 -5.38
N PRO A 245 -27.85 -1.60 -5.58
CA PRO A 245 -26.64 -1.43 -4.76
C PRO A 245 -26.91 -1.13 -3.28
N LYS A 246 -28.17 -0.83 -2.92
CA LYS A 246 -28.61 -0.61 -1.54
C LYS A 246 -29.23 -1.86 -0.92
N GLY A 247 -29.28 -2.97 -1.66
CA GLY A 247 -29.88 -4.23 -1.25
C GLY A 247 -31.40 -4.25 -1.32
N ASN A 248 -32.03 -3.29 -2.00
CA ASN A 248 -33.47 -3.35 -2.26
C ASN A 248 -33.74 -4.35 -3.38
N VAL A 249 -34.76 -5.17 -3.21
CA VAL A 249 -35.21 -6.07 -4.25
C VAL A 249 -35.88 -5.29 -5.37
N VAL A 250 -35.56 -5.64 -6.60
CA VAL A 250 -36.11 -5.02 -7.80
C VAL A 250 -37.13 -5.96 -8.43
N PHE A 251 -38.28 -5.42 -8.84
CA PHE A 251 -39.32 -6.11 -9.60
C PHE A 251 -39.84 -5.22 -10.72
N THR A 252 -40.49 -5.81 -11.73
CA THR A 252 -41.23 -5.01 -12.73
C THR A 252 -42.68 -4.83 -12.29
N ALA A 253 -43.25 -3.68 -12.63
CA ALA A 253 -44.66 -3.38 -12.40
C ALA A 253 -45.24 -2.61 -13.58
N THR A 254 -46.51 -2.84 -13.86
CA THR A 254 -47.25 -2.13 -14.91
C THR A 254 -48.25 -1.16 -14.27
N SER A 255 -48.26 0.09 -14.73
CA SER A 255 -49.24 1.13 -14.37
C SER A 255 -49.87 1.74 -15.63
N GLU A 256 -50.78 2.71 -15.46
CA GLU A 256 -51.42 3.43 -16.58
C GLU A 256 -50.42 4.14 -17.51
N GLU A 257 -49.24 4.50 -16.99
CA GLU A 257 -48.19 5.20 -17.74
C GLU A 257 -47.18 4.22 -18.41
N GLY A 258 -47.34 2.91 -18.19
CA GLY A 258 -46.49 1.87 -18.75
C GLY A 258 -45.79 0.99 -17.70
N TRP A 259 -44.86 0.17 -18.17
CA TRP A 259 -44.03 -0.65 -17.28
C TRP A 259 -42.93 0.19 -16.64
N HIS A 260 -42.61 -0.09 -15.39
CA HIS A 260 -41.59 0.60 -14.61
C HIS A 260 -40.92 -0.36 -13.61
N LEU A 261 -39.76 0.05 -13.08
CA LEU A 261 -39.08 -0.70 -12.03
C LEU A 261 -39.59 -0.27 -10.65
N GLN A 262 -40.00 -1.24 -9.84
CA GLN A 262 -40.28 -1.07 -8.42
C GLN A 262 -39.14 -1.64 -7.58
N TYR A 263 -38.87 -0.96 -6.48
CA TYR A 263 -37.84 -1.34 -5.51
C TYR A 263 -38.52 -1.57 -4.17
N ALA A 264 -38.38 -2.76 -3.64
CA ALA A 264 -38.90 -3.15 -2.35
C ALA A 264 -37.75 -3.30 -1.35
N ARG A 265 -37.88 -2.66 -0.19
CA ARG A 265 -37.04 -2.99 0.96
C ARG A 265 -37.72 -4.10 1.74
N GLU A 266 -37.06 -5.23 1.88
CA GLU A 266 -37.53 -6.36 2.68
C GLU A 266 -36.90 -6.31 4.09
N ASP A 267 -37.62 -6.80 5.09
CA ASP A 267 -37.07 -7.10 6.42
C ASP A 267 -36.32 -8.44 6.42
N GLN A 268 -35.78 -8.84 7.57
CA GLN A 268 -35.04 -10.10 7.72
C GLN A 268 -35.91 -11.34 7.48
N ASP A 269 -37.23 -11.20 7.54
CA ASP A 269 -38.22 -12.25 7.33
C ASP A 269 -38.77 -12.25 5.90
N GLY A 270 -38.28 -11.36 5.02
CA GLY A 270 -38.70 -11.24 3.63
C GLY A 270 -39.99 -10.43 3.41
N ASN A 271 -40.49 -9.73 4.44
CA ASN A 271 -41.67 -8.89 4.28
C ASN A 271 -41.30 -7.52 3.71
N VAL A 272 -42.09 -7.04 2.74
CA VAL A 272 -41.92 -5.72 2.14
C VAL A 272 -42.28 -4.64 3.15
N THR A 273 -41.27 -3.87 3.57
CA THR A 273 -41.41 -2.75 4.53
C THR A 273 -41.63 -1.41 3.84
N LYS A 274 -41.13 -1.25 2.61
CA LYS A 274 -41.26 -0.01 1.84
C LYS A 274 -41.09 -0.26 0.35
N VAL A 275 -41.92 0.41 -0.45
CA VAL A 275 -41.85 0.38 -1.92
C VAL A 275 -41.45 1.75 -2.45
N TYR A 276 -40.55 1.76 -3.43
CA TYR A 276 -40.14 2.93 -4.20
C TYR A 276 -40.44 2.68 -5.67
N HIS A 277 -40.84 3.73 -6.37
CA HIS A 277 -41.13 3.68 -7.79
C HIS A 277 -40.10 4.53 -8.52
N LEU A 278 -39.49 3.97 -9.57
CA LEU A 278 -38.66 4.72 -10.49
C LEU A 278 -39.27 4.60 -11.88
N TRP A 279 -39.83 5.71 -12.36
CA TRP A 279 -40.22 5.84 -13.76
C TRP A 279 -38.95 5.85 -14.60
N CYS A 280 -38.88 4.92 -15.55
CA CYS A 280 -37.78 4.80 -16.52
C CYS A 280 -37.94 5.79 -17.68
#